data_AF-M2U2Q1-F1
#
_entry.id   AF-M2U2Q1-F1
#
_cell.length_a   1.000
_cell.length_b   1.000
_cell.length_c   1.000
_cell.angle_alpha   90.00
_cell.angle_beta   90.00
_cell.angle_gamma   90.00
#
_symmetry.space_group_name_H-M   'P 1'
#
loop_
_entity.id
_entity.type
_entity.pdbx_description
1 polymer ?
#
loop_
_entity_poly.entity_id
_entity_poly.type
_entity_poly.pdbx_seq_one_letter_code
_entity_poly.pdbx_strand_id
1 'polypeptide(L)'
;MSEHDRKKGFIYVFQDKNHPESVFKIGVTERPYNERLEEHSKCCKFEQDIAHVSAQVIQNSKLLEWLIHRDLCYEVRYRSCPNKTKGHTEWFAVSKEMAVQTVKKWERFMHEERPYDSQGNLNVVWEYVFEQRSPAALGVDEMSHKARHEQWVAILAPPTYSDYFHAYLAYARSELKTTYDWVYMFFWQLSTILYSLHTLALCRNRPAFYALVFVLGCAVLSNFRLQSTEKQKVGSPRK
;
A
#
# COMPACT_ATOMS: atom_id res chain seq x y z
N MET A 1 2.41 2.05 3.67
CA MET A 1 3.24 0.84 3.86
C MET A 1 4.47 1.22 4.68
N SER A 2 4.95 0.38 5.60
CA SER A 2 6.14 0.72 6.42
C SER A 2 7.44 0.46 5.65
N GLU A 3 8.56 1.03 6.10
CA GLU A 3 9.88 0.75 5.50
C GLU A 3 10.24 -0.73 5.56
N HIS A 4 9.85 -1.40 6.64
CA HIS A 4 10.05 -2.83 6.84
C HIS A 4 9.34 -3.68 5.78
N ASP A 5 8.16 -3.23 5.31
CA ASP A 5 7.36 -3.95 4.32
C ASP A 5 7.92 -3.81 2.90
N ARG A 6 8.72 -2.76 2.64
CA ARG A 6 9.35 -2.46 1.33
C ARG A 6 10.58 -3.30 1.03
N LYS A 7 10.95 -4.21 1.92
CA LYS A 7 12.15 -5.01 1.76
C LYS A 7 12.02 -6.02 0.61
N LYS A 8 13.19 -6.37 0.07
CA LYS A 8 13.34 -7.38 -0.98
C LYS A 8 13.56 -8.75 -0.36
N GLY A 9 13.03 -9.81 -0.96
CA GLY A 9 13.28 -11.16 -0.50
C GLY A 9 12.66 -12.25 -1.37
N PHE A 10 12.73 -13.48 -0.90
CA PHE A 10 12.15 -14.67 -1.53
C PHE A 10 11.00 -15.19 -0.67
N ILE A 11 9.90 -15.59 -1.31
CA ILE A 11 8.84 -16.35 -0.68
C ILE A 11 9.17 -17.83 -0.83
N TYR A 12 8.87 -18.61 0.20
CA TYR A 12 9.02 -20.05 0.18
C TYR A 12 7.79 -20.75 0.76
N VAL A 13 7.59 -21.97 0.31
CA VAL A 13 6.59 -22.91 0.81
C VAL A 13 7.27 -24.23 1.11
N PHE A 14 7.12 -24.71 2.33
CA PHE A 14 7.57 -26.06 2.69
C PHE A 14 6.58 -26.72 3.64
N GLN A 15 6.69 -28.03 3.77
CA GLN A 15 5.98 -28.81 4.77
C GLN A 15 6.97 -29.57 5.66
N ASP A 16 6.46 -30.17 6.73
CA ASP A 16 7.24 -31.12 7.50
C ASP A 16 7.19 -32.49 6.81
N LYS A 17 8.36 -33.00 6.43
CA LYS A 17 8.52 -34.30 5.77
C LYS A 17 8.04 -35.47 6.64
N ASN A 18 8.09 -35.33 7.97
CA ASN A 18 7.61 -36.34 8.91
C ASN A 18 6.08 -36.34 9.04
N HIS A 19 5.42 -35.26 8.62
CA HIS A 19 3.97 -35.09 8.69
C HIS A 19 3.42 -34.45 7.40
N PRO A 20 3.61 -35.10 6.24
CA PRO A 20 3.35 -34.51 4.92
C PRO A 20 1.88 -34.18 4.67
N GLU A 21 0.97 -34.85 5.38
CA GLU A 21 -0.49 -34.69 5.20
C GLU A 21 -1.06 -33.44 5.91
N SER A 22 -0.27 -32.69 6.69
CA SER A 22 -0.86 -31.90 7.78
C SER A 22 -0.93 -30.38 7.54
N VAL A 23 0.15 -29.73 7.10
CA VAL A 23 0.18 -28.26 6.95
C VAL A 23 1.38 -27.78 6.11
N PHE A 24 1.18 -26.68 5.37
CA PHE A 24 2.25 -25.96 4.67
C PHE A 24 2.62 -24.68 5.40
N LYS A 25 3.91 -24.45 5.58
CA LYS A 25 4.43 -23.16 6.01
C LYS A 25 4.69 -22.29 4.79
N ILE A 26 4.24 -21.04 4.88
CA ILE A 26 4.55 -19.99 3.88
C ILE A 26 5.30 -18.90 4.60
N GLY A 27 6.45 -18.50 4.08
CA GLY A 27 7.18 -17.39 4.66
C GLY A 27 8.12 -16.67 3.71
N VAL A 28 8.70 -15.58 4.23
CA VAL A 28 9.66 -14.75 3.51
C VAL A 28 11.08 -14.86 4.07
N THR A 29 12.09 -14.66 3.23
CA THR A 29 13.49 -14.47 3.62
C THR A 29 14.17 -13.38 2.80
N GLU A 30 14.95 -12.52 3.45
CA GLU A 30 15.81 -11.52 2.82
C GLU A 30 17.19 -12.11 2.45
N ARG A 31 17.54 -13.25 3.06
CA ARG A 31 18.81 -13.98 2.92
C ARG A 31 18.64 -15.21 2.01
N PRO A 32 19.73 -15.85 1.54
CA PRO A 32 19.65 -17.10 0.80
C PRO A 32 18.74 -18.11 1.49
N TYR A 33 17.84 -18.71 0.72
CA TYR A 33 16.81 -19.61 1.25
C TYR A 33 17.37 -20.78 2.06
N ASN A 34 18.51 -21.33 1.63
CA ASN A 34 19.15 -22.48 2.31
C ASN A 34 19.54 -22.15 3.76
N GLU A 35 20.03 -20.95 4.05
CA GLU A 35 20.33 -20.51 5.42
C GLU A 35 19.07 -20.46 6.28
N ARG A 36 17.98 -19.93 5.71
CA ARG A 36 16.69 -19.85 6.42
C ARG A 36 16.11 -21.23 6.70
N LEU A 37 16.30 -22.17 5.78
CA LEU A 37 15.88 -23.55 5.94
C LEU A 37 16.61 -24.24 7.10
N GLU A 38 17.93 -24.06 7.17
CA GLU A 38 18.76 -24.61 8.25
C GLU A 38 18.35 -24.04 9.62
N GLU A 39 18.09 -22.73 9.70
CA GLU A 39 17.56 -22.09 10.92
C GLU A 39 16.23 -22.72 11.37
N HIS A 40 15.30 -22.95 10.44
CA HIS A 40 14.03 -23.58 10.77
C HIS A 40 14.22 -25.01 11.25
N SER A 41 15.13 -25.77 10.66
CA SER A 41 15.39 -27.16 11.06
C SER A 41 15.95 -27.22 12.48
N LYS A 42 16.95 -26.38 12.78
CA LYS A 42 17.55 -26.25 14.13
C LYS A 42 16.53 -25.75 15.16
N CYS A 43 15.70 -24.77 14.79
CA CYS A 43 14.75 -24.13 15.70
C CYS A 43 13.54 -25.02 15.97
N CYS A 44 12.96 -25.65 14.96
CA CYS A 44 11.67 -26.33 15.07
C CYS A 44 11.80 -27.86 15.12
N LYS A 45 13.00 -28.42 14.92
CA LYS A 45 13.32 -29.85 15.00
C LYS A 45 12.53 -30.73 14.03
N PHE A 46 12.38 -30.30 12.78
CA PHE A 46 11.81 -31.12 11.70
C PHE A 46 12.60 -31.01 10.39
N GLU A 47 12.42 -32.00 9.52
CA GLU A 47 12.98 -32.02 8.17
C GLU A 47 11.97 -31.39 7.20
N GLN A 48 12.43 -30.52 6.32
CA GLN A 48 11.56 -29.77 5.41
C GLN A 48 11.48 -30.41 4.04
N ASP A 49 10.26 -30.60 3.55
CA ASP A 49 10.00 -30.91 2.14
C ASP A 49 9.56 -29.64 1.41
N ILE A 50 10.34 -29.26 0.39
CA ILE A 50 10.23 -27.96 -0.28
C ILE A 50 9.19 -28.05 -1.38
N ALA A 51 8.12 -27.27 -1.26
CA ALA A 51 7.06 -27.21 -2.26
C ALA A 51 7.29 -26.10 -3.29
N HIS A 52 7.81 -24.95 -2.88
CA HIS A 52 8.08 -23.80 -3.75
C HIS A 52 9.11 -22.85 -3.14
N VAL A 53 9.91 -22.22 -4.00
CA VAL A 53 10.74 -21.06 -3.68
C VAL A 53 10.63 -20.09 -4.85
N SER A 54 10.45 -18.80 -4.57
CA SER A 54 10.43 -17.77 -5.60
C SER A 54 11.69 -17.85 -6.46
N ALA A 55 11.52 -17.89 -7.79
CA ALA A 55 12.65 -17.96 -8.72
C ALA A 55 13.47 -16.66 -8.75
N GLN A 56 12.86 -15.54 -8.37
CA GLN A 56 13.46 -14.21 -8.40
C GLN A 56 13.18 -13.45 -7.11
N VAL A 57 14.01 -12.42 -6.87
CA VAL A 57 13.83 -11.52 -5.73
C VAL A 57 12.57 -10.69 -5.92
N ILE A 58 11.73 -10.66 -4.88
CA ILE A 58 10.44 -9.97 -4.88
C ILE A 58 10.57 -8.65 -4.13
N GLN A 59 10.06 -7.58 -4.74
CA GLN A 59 9.91 -6.27 -4.10
C GLN A 59 8.71 -6.27 -3.16
N ASN A 60 8.83 -5.63 -2.00
CA ASN A 60 7.80 -5.58 -0.96
C ASN A 60 7.40 -6.99 -0.46
N SER A 61 8.39 -7.85 -0.25
CA SER A 61 8.19 -9.28 0.00
C SER A 61 7.44 -9.59 1.31
N LYS A 62 7.52 -8.72 2.32
CA LYS A 62 6.76 -8.90 3.58
C LYS A 62 5.30 -8.52 3.44
N LEU A 63 5.01 -7.47 2.66
CA LEU A 63 3.64 -7.17 2.29
C LEU A 63 3.03 -8.35 1.50
N LEU A 64 3.79 -8.90 0.56
CA LEU A 64 3.37 -10.07 -0.20
C LEU A 64 3.05 -11.27 0.72
N GLU A 65 3.94 -11.59 1.67
CA GLU A 65 3.70 -12.62 2.69
C GLU A 65 2.39 -12.36 3.44
N TRP A 66 2.17 -11.12 3.89
CA TRP A 66 0.95 -10.74 4.59
C TRP A 66 -0.31 -10.90 3.73
N LEU A 67 -0.25 -10.52 2.45
CA LEU A 67 -1.36 -10.69 1.50
C LEU A 67 -1.70 -12.17 1.28
N ILE A 68 -0.68 -13.02 1.12
CA ILE A 68 -0.86 -14.47 1.00
C ILE A 68 -1.49 -15.06 2.27
N HIS A 69 -0.98 -14.67 3.44
CA HIS A 69 -1.54 -15.10 4.73
C HIS A 69 -2.98 -14.63 4.91
N ARG A 70 -3.33 -13.44 4.40
CA ARG A 70 -4.70 -12.91 4.44
C ARG A 70 -5.64 -13.66 3.50
N ASP A 71 -5.17 -14.04 2.31
CA ASP A 71 -5.90 -14.89 1.37
C ASP A 71 -6.22 -16.26 2.00
N LEU A 72 -5.25 -16.85 2.71
CA LEU A 72 -5.36 -18.16 3.35
C LEU A 72 -5.78 -18.12 4.84
N CYS A 73 -6.21 -16.97 5.35
CA CYS A 73 -6.42 -16.76 6.79
C CYS A 73 -7.39 -17.73 7.46
N TYR A 74 -8.29 -18.33 6.69
CA TYR A 74 -9.28 -19.29 7.18
C TYR A 74 -8.72 -20.68 7.42
N GLU A 75 -7.56 -21.01 6.83
CA GLU A 75 -6.87 -22.30 7.02
C GLU A 75 -5.65 -22.20 7.92
N VAL A 76 -5.49 -21.08 8.63
CA VAL A 76 -4.37 -20.92 9.58
C VAL A 76 -4.43 -22.03 10.63
N ARG A 77 -3.28 -22.64 10.87
CA ARG A 77 -3.05 -23.61 11.93
C ARG A 77 -1.90 -23.12 12.79
N TYR A 78 -2.14 -23.08 14.09
CA TYR A 78 -1.07 -22.82 15.05
C TYR A 78 -0.18 -24.05 15.16
N ARG A 79 1.14 -23.85 15.09
CA ARG A 79 2.12 -24.91 15.31
C ARG A 79 3.05 -24.56 16.46
N SER A 80 3.10 -25.40 17.48
CA SER A 80 4.05 -25.22 18.60
C SER A 80 5.49 -25.30 18.09
N CYS A 81 6.39 -24.58 18.76
CA CYS A 81 7.82 -24.60 18.47
C CYS A 81 8.57 -24.85 19.77
N PRO A 82 9.45 -25.87 19.85
CA PRO A 82 10.20 -26.16 21.07
C PRO A 82 11.09 -25.00 21.54
N ASN A 83 11.55 -24.16 20.61
CA ASN A 83 12.50 -23.08 20.87
C ASN A 83 11.86 -21.69 20.89
N LYS A 84 10.53 -21.57 20.82
CA LYS A 84 9.84 -20.26 20.92
C LYS A 84 8.76 -20.28 21.98
N THR A 85 8.65 -19.17 22.71
CA THR A 85 7.59 -18.93 23.70
C THR A 85 6.21 -18.83 23.07
N LYS A 86 6.13 -18.36 21.82
CA LYS A 86 4.94 -18.39 20.96
C LYS A 86 5.23 -19.27 19.74
N GLY A 87 4.31 -20.17 19.43
CA GLY A 87 4.36 -20.98 18.21
C GLY A 87 4.19 -20.16 16.94
N HIS A 88 4.17 -20.87 15.82
CA HIS A 88 4.09 -20.31 14.49
C HIS A 88 2.63 -20.22 14.03
N THR A 89 2.22 -19.06 13.51
CA THR A 89 0.88 -18.80 12.94
C THR A 89 0.88 -18.76 11.41
N GLU A 90 2.00 -19.18 10.84
CA GLU A 90 2.37 -19.08 9.42
C GLU A 90 2.27 -20.45 8.73
N TRP A 91 1.43 -21.33 9.29
CA TRP A 91 1.13 -22.67 8.79
C TRP A 91 -0.33 -22.75 8.35
N PHE A 92 -0.59 -23.44 7.25
CA PHE A 92 -1.89 -23.48 6.60
C PHE A 92 -2.30 -24.93 6.27
N ALA A 93 -3.51 -25.32 6.65
CA ALA A 93 -4.11 -26.63 6.34
C ALA A 93 -4.74 -26.61 4.94
N VAL A 94 -3.91 -26.55 3.91
CA VAL A 94 -4.30 -26.53 2.50
C VAL A 94 -3.54 -27.60 1.72
N SER A 95 -4.01 -27.95 0.51
CA SER A 95 -3.22 -28.81 -0.36
C SER A 95 -1.94 -28.12 -0.84
N LYS A 96 -0.95 -28.91 -1.25
CA LYS A 96 0.30 -28.42 -1.85
C LYS A 96 0.01 -27.49 -3.03
N GLU A 97 -0.91 -27.92 -3.88
CA GLU A 97 -1.33 -27.19 -5.08
C GLU A 97 -1.92 -25.84 -4.70
N MET A 98 -2.80 -25.78 -3.71
CA MET A 98 -3.42 -24.54 -3.27
C MET A 98 -2.41 -23.56 -2.66
N ALA A 99 -1.49 -24.05 -1.80
CA ALA A 99 -0.43 -23.22 -1.23
C ALA A 99 0.45 -22.61 -2.33
N VAL A 100 0.95 -23.45 -3.24
CA VAL A 100 1.84 -23.01 -4.32
C VAL A 100 1.12 -22.09 -5.31
N GLN A 101 -0.12 -22.41 -5.70
CA GLN A 101 -0.89 -21.57 -6.62
C GLN A 101 -1.22 -20.21 -6.00
N THR A 102 -1.51 -20.16 -4.70
CA THR A 102 -1.77 -18.89 -4.00
C THR A 102 -0.51 -18.02 -3.98
N VAL A 103 0.65 -18.59 -3.64
CA VAL A 103 1.92 -17.85 -3.70
C VAL A 103 2.18 -17.35 -5.12
N LYS A 104 2.13 -18.23 -6.14
CA LYS A 104 2.38 -17.85 -7.54
C LYS A 104 1.40 -16.77 -8.04
N LYS A 105 0.13 -16.82 -7.63
CA LYS A 105 -0.88 -15.80 -7.97
C LYS A 105 -0.42 -14.43 -7.50
N TRP A 106 0.00 -14.31 -6.24
CA TRP A 106 0.42 -13.04 -5.67
C TRP A 106 1.82 -12.60 -6.13
N GLU A 107 2.75 -13.54 -6.34
CA GLU A 107 4.06 -13.23 -6.97
C GLU A 107 3.86 -12.59 -8.34
N ARG A 108 3.00 -13.19 -9.17
CA ARG A 108 2.66 -12.68 -10.50
C ARG A 108 2.09 -11.26 -10.42
N PHE A 109 1.12 -11.03 -9.53
CA PHE A 109 0.56 -9.70 -9.30
C PHE A 109 1.64 -8.67 -8.96
N MET A 110 2.56 -9.00 -8.04
CA MET A 110 3.64 -8.07 -7.67
C MET A 110 4.61 -7.77 -8.82
N HIS A 111 4.87 -8.76 -9.68
CA HIS A 111 5.86 -8.64 -10.77
C HIS A 111 5.33 -8.04 -12.06
N GLU A 112 4.18 -8.51 -12.51
CA GLU A 112 3.57 -8.12 -13.79
C GLU A 112 2.85 -6.78 -13.64
N GLU A 113 2.05 -6.61 -12.59
CA GLU A 113 1.18 -5.44 -12.44
C GLU A 113 1.86 -4.26 -11.75
N ARG A 114 2.96 -4.50 -11.04
CA ARG A 114 3.76 -3.50 -10.29
C ARG A 114 2.88 -2.47 -9.57
N PRO A 115 2.00 -2.94 -8.66
CA PRO A 115 0.93 -2.12 -8.11
C PRO A 115 1.42 -1.00 -7.20
N TYR A 116 2.66 -1.09 -6.71
CA TYR A 116 3.25 -0.13 -5.78
C TYR A 116 4.37 0.69 -6.42
N ASP A 117 4.44 1.97 -6.08
CA ASP A 117 5.55 2.86 -6.42
C ASP A 117 6.78 2.62 -5.52
N SER A 118 7.84 3.41 -5.74
CA SER A 118 9.09 3.32 -4.96
C SER A 118 8.92 3.72 -3.49
N GLN A 119 7.88 4.48 -3.15
CA GLN A 119 7.54 4.86 -1.79
C GLN A 119 6.68 3.81 -1.10
N GLY A 120 6.13 2.86 -1.86
CA GLY A 120 5.25 1.82 -1.36
C GLY A 120 3.78 2.21 -1.34
N ASN A 121 3.41 3.26 -2.06
CA ASN A 121 2.02 3.65 -2.27
C ASN A 121 1.47 2.89 -3.47
N LEU A 122 0.17 2.64 -3.47
CA LEU A 122 -0.50 2.12 -4.65
C LEU A 122 -0.42 3.15 -5.77
N ASN A 123 -0.22 2.68 -7.00
CA ASN A 123 -0.38 3.55 -8.14
C ASN A 123 -1.86 3.91 -8.33
N VAL A 124 -2.11 5.02 -9.01
CA VAL A 124 -3.45 5.59 -9.23
C VAL A 124 -4.45 4.56 -9.79
N VAL A 125 -3.99 3.66 -10.66
CA VAL A 125 -4.83 2.65 -11.28
C VAL A 125 -5.26 1.59 -10.27
N TRP A 126 -4.32 1.05 -9.50
CA TRP A 126 -4.63 0.04 -8.49
C TRP A 126 -5.39 0.59 -7.29
N GLU A 127 -5.15 1.86 -6.92
CA GLU A 127 -5.96 2.56 -5.93
C GLU A 127 -7.44 2.61 -6.36
N TYR A 128 -7.69 3.06 -7.59
CA TYR A 128 -9.03 3.08 -8.18
C TYR A 128 -9.64 1.67 -8.26
N VAL A 129 -8.90 0.71 -8.82
CA VAL A 129 -9.39 -0.67 -9.01
C VAL A 129 -9.75 -1.33 -7.68
N PHE A 130 -8.93 -1.19 -6.65
CA PHE A 130 -9.24 -1.77 -5.34
C PHE A 130 -10.47 -1.12 -4.72
N GLU A 131 -10.66 0.19 -4.89
CA GLU A 131 -11.87 0.87 -4.42
C GLU A 131 -13.12 0.31 -5.13
N GLN A 132 -13.11 0.24 -6.46
CA GLN A 132 -14.24 -0.23 -7.26
C GLN A 132 -14.56 -1.71 -7.05
N ARG A 133 -13.55 -2.55 -6.79
CA ARG A 133 -13.71 -4.00 -6.60
C ARG A 133 -13.78 -4.40 -5.12
N SER A 134 -13.83 -3.43 -4.21
CA SER A 134 -13.92 -3.68 -2.77
C SER A 134 -15.27 -4.33 -2.39
N PRO A 135 -15.34 -5.09 -1.28
CA PRO A 135 -16.62 -5.63 -0.81
C PRO A 135 -17.67 -4.54 -0.58
N ALA A 136 -17.23 -3.38 -0.07
CA ALA A 136 -18.08 -2.23 0.17
C ALA A 136 -18.68 -1.67 -1.12
N ALA A 137 -17.88 -1.54 -2.19
CA ALA A 137 -18.37 -1.09 -3.49
C ALA A 137 -19.36 -2.08 -4.13
N LEU A 138 -19.19 -3.38 -3.84
CA LEU A 138 -20.07 -4.44 -4.32
C LEU A 138 -21.29 -4.69 -3.42
N GLY A 139 -21.43 -3.98 -2.29
CA GLY A 139 -22.53 -4.16 -1.33
C GLY A 139 -22.53 -5.54 -0.65
N VAL A 140 -21.36 -6.16 -0.49
CA VAL A 140 -21.22 -7.49 0.14
C VAL A 140 -20.81 -7.33 1.60
N ASP A 141 -21.75 -7.59 2.51
CA ASP A 141 -21.57 -7.42 3.97
C ASP A 141 -20.93 -8.65 4.64
N GLU A 142 -21.31 -9.85 4.20
CA GLU A 142 -20.71 -11.12 4.63
C GLU A 142 -20.34 -11.98 3.43
N MET A 143 -19.14 -12.55 3.46
CA MET A 143 -18.62 -13.32 2.34
C MET A 143 -18.01 -14.64 2.84
N SER A 144 -18.50 -15.74 2.28
CA SER A 144 -17.97 -17.08 2.55
C SER A 144 -16.48 -17.16 2.18
N HIS A 145 -15.76 -18.14 2.74
CA HIS A 145 -14.34 -18.33 2.42
C HIS A 145 -14.08 -18.51 0.93
N LYS A 146 -14.95 -19.28 0.24
CA LYS A 146 -14.87 -19.49 -1.20
C LYS A 146 -15.11 -18.18 -1.97
N ALA A 147 -16.15 -17.43 -1.61
CA ALA A 147 -16.45 -16.15 -2.25
C ALA A 147 -15.32 -15.12 -2.01
N ARG A 148 -14.62 -15.18 -0.87
CA ARG A 148 -13.42 -14.36 -0.64
C ARG A 148 -12.28 -14.70 -1.57
N HIS A 149 -12.04 -15.98 -1.82
CA HIS A 149 -11.02 -16.40 -2.76
C HIS A 149 -11.36 -15.95 -4.19
N GLU A 150 -12.61 -16.12 -4.61
CA GLU A 150 -13.12 -15.63 -5.91
C GLU A 150 -13.02 -14.11 -6.02
N GLN A 151 -13.31 -13.38 -4.93
CA GLN A 151 -13.12 -11.93 -4.89
C GLN A 151 -11.65 -11.54 -5.10
N TRP A 152 -10.70 -12.22 -4.45
CA TRP A 152 -9.28 -11.95 -4.70
C TRP A 152 -8.90 -12.18 -6.16
N VAL A 153 -9.47 -13.20 -6.81
CA VAL A 153 -9.25 -13.43 -8.25
C VAL A 153 -9.79 -12.26 -9.08
N ALA A 154 -11.00 -11.77 -8.77
CA ALA A 154 -11.59 -10.62 -9.47
C ALA A 154 -10.82 -9.32 -9.22
N ILE A 155 -10.39 -9.10 -7.98
CA ILE A 155 -9.59 -7.94 -7.59
C ILE A 155 -8.26 -7.93 -8.36
N LEU A 156 -7.54 -9.06 -8.40
CA LEU A 156 -6.23 -9.17 -9.02
C LEU A 156 -6.28 -9.36 -10.54
N ALA A 157 -7.47 -9.40 -11.14
CA ALA A 157 -7.62 -9.44 -12.60
C ALA A 157 -6.96 -8.17 -13.21
N PRO A 158 -6.21 -8.31 -14.32
CA PRO A 158 -5.57 -7.16 -14.95
C PRO A 158 -6.55 -6.02 -15.20
N PRO A 159 -6.18 -4.75 -14.90
CA PRO A 159 -7.04 -3.62 -15.15
C PRO A 159 -7.40 -3.49 -16.64
N THR A 160 -8.66 -3.23 -16.93
CA THR A 160 -9.13 -3.01 -18.29
C THR A 160 -8.76 -1.61 -18.77
N TYR A 161 -8.82 -1.35 -20.08
CA TYR A 161 -8.63 0.00 -20.62
C TYR A 161 -9.57 1.04 -19.98
N SER A 162 -10.81 0.63 -19.69
CA SER A 162 -11.80 1.48 -19.01
C SER A 162 -11.36 1.82 -17.58
N ASP A 163 -10.77 0.86 -16.86
CA ASP A 163 -10.24 1.08 -15.52
C ASP A 163 -9.12 2.13 -15.54
N TYR A 164 -8.19 2.04 -16.51
CA TYR A 164 -7.14 3.05 -16.70
C TYR A 164 -7.73 4.44 -16.96
N PHE A 165 -8.67 4.55 -17.90
CA PHE A 165 -9.28 5.82 -18.26
C PHE A 165 -9.97 6.46 -17.05
N HIS A 166 -10.78 5.71 -16.32
CA HIS A 166 -11.50 6.23 -15.16
C HIS A 166 -10.58 6.54 -13.98
N ALA A 167 -9.54 5.74 -13.74
CA ALA A 167 -8.56 6.00 -12.70
C ALA A 167 -7.83 7.33 -12.94
N TYR A 168 -7.30 7.56 -14.14
CA TYR A 168 -6.63 8.81 -14.47
C TYR A 168 -7.59 10.01 -14.51
N LEU A 169 -8.83 9.81 -14.95
CA LEU A 169 -9.85 10.87 -14.92
C LEU A 169 -10.22 11.25 -13.48
N ALA A 170 -10.40 10.27 -12.59
CA ALA A 170 -10.68 10.50 -11.17
C ALA A 170 -9.50 11.22 -10.50
N TYR A 171 -8.27 10.79 -10.79
CA TYR A 171 -7.06 11.45 -10.32
C TYR A 171 -6.95 12.90 -10.80
N ALA A 172 -7.10 13.15 -12.11
CA ALA A 172 -7.07 14.50 -12.67
C ALA A 172 -8.15 15.41 -12.06
N ARG A 173 -9.35 14.88 -11.82
CA ARG A 173 -10.43 15.62 -11.13
C ARG A 173 -10.07 15.95 -9.69
N SER A 174 -9.42 15.03 -8.96
CA SER A 174 -8.98 15.25 -7.58
C SER A 174 -7.91 16.35 -7.50
N GLU A 175 -6.92 16.30 -8.40
CA GLU A 175 -5.85 17.32 -8.50
C GLU A 175 -6.41 18.70 -8.89
N LEU A 176 -7.31 18.74 -9.89
CA LEU A 176 -8.01 19.96 -10.29
C LEU A 176 -8.85 20.54 -9.16
N LYS A 177 -9.57 19.70 -8.42
CA LYS A 177 -10.36 20.13 -7.27
C LYS A 177 -9.47 20.69 -6.17
N THR A 178 -8.39 20.00 -5.83
CA THR A 178 -7.44 20.47 -4.82
C THR A 178 -6.83 21.81 -5.21
N THR A 179 -6.46 21.96 -6.49
CA THR A 179 -5.96 23.22 -7.03
C THR A 179 -7.02 24.32 -6.99
N TYR A 180 -8.25 24.01 -7.39
CA TYR A 180 -9.37 24.94 -7.35
C TYR A 180 -9.68 25.39 -5.92
N ASP A 181 -9.76 24.46 -4.97
CA ASP A 181 -10.01 24.74 -3.55
C ASP A 181 -8.90 25.62 -2.96
N TRP A 182 -7.64 25.38 -3.35
CA TRP A 182 -6.50 26.22 -2.98
C TRP A 182 -6.61 27.63 -3.57
N VAL A 183 -6.88 27.75 -4.87
CA VAL A 183 -7.06 29.05 -5.54
C VAL A 183 -8.22 29.82 -4.93
N TYR A 184 -9.32 29.14 -4.63
CA TYR A 184 -10.49 29.72 -3.99
C TYR A 184 -10.18 30.19 -2.56
N MET A 185 -9.50 29.35 -1.77
CA MET A 185 -9.08 29.69 -0.40
C MET A 185 -8.18 30.93 -0.36
N PHE A 186 -7.34 31.13 -1.37
CA PHE A 186 -6.43 32.26 -1.47
C PHE A 186 -6.86 33.31 -2.49
N PHE A 187 -8.11 33.29 -2.94
CA PHE A 187 -8.61 34.14 -4.02
C PHE A 187 -8.35 35.62 -3.78
N TRP A 188 -8.63 36.11 -2.57
CA TRP A 188 -8.41 37.51 -2.20
C TRP A 188 -6.94 37.89 -2.17
N GLN A 189 -6.07 37.01 -1.67
CA GLN A 189 -4.62 37.26 -1.65
C GLN A 189 -4.06 37.31 -3.07
N LEU A 190 -4.42 36.34 -3.93
CA LEU A 190 -4.01 36.29 -5.34
C LEU A 190 -4.49 37.54 -6.08
N SER A 191 -5.75 37.93 -5.90
CA SER A 191 -6.33 39.14 -6.51
C SER A 191 -5.59 40.42 -6.08
N THR A 192 -5.26 40.54 -4.79
CA THR A 192 -4.54 41.72 -4.27
C THR A 192 -3.12 41.79 -4.83
N ILE A 193 -2.40 40.66 -4.90
CA ILE A 193 -1.07 40.58 -5.49
C ILE A 193 -1.12 40.96 -6.98
N LEU A 194 -2.07 40.41 -7.74
CA LEU A 194 -2.23 40.72 -9.17
C LEU A 194 -2.53 42.21 -9.39
N TYR A 195 -3.42 42.80 -8.59
CA TYR A 195 -3.74 44.23 -8.67
C TYR A 195 -2.53 45.11 -8.34
N SER A 196 -1.76 44.77 -7.30
CA SER A 196 -0.53 45.49 -6.94
C SER A 196 0.55 45.37 -8.02
N LEU A 197 0.73 44.20 -8.63
CA LEU A 197 1.64 44.00 -9.76
C LEU A 197 1.24 44.83 -10.97
N HIS A 198 -0.06 44.86 -11.31
CA HIS A 198 -0.56 45.66 -12.41
C HIS A 198 -0.37 47.15 -12.16
N THR A 199 -0.64 47.61 -10.93
CA THR A 199 -0.42 49.00 -10.50
C THR A 199 1.06 49.38 -10.61
N LEU A 200 1.98 48.51 -10.17
CA LEU A 200 3.41 48.74 -10.32
C LEU A 200 3.84 48.82 -11.79
N ALA A 201 3.31 47.94 -12.64
CA ALA A 201 3.62 47.92 -14.08
C ALA A 201 3.16 49.21 -14.78
N LEU A 202 2.03 49.78 -14.38
CA LEU A 202 1.50 51.04 -14.92
C LEU A 202 2.22 52.27 -14.37
N CYS A 203 2.34 52.38 -13.05
CA CYS A 203 2.86 53.59 -12.39
C CYS A 203 4.39 53.68 -12.38
N ARG A 204 5.09 52.52 -12.40
CA ARG A 204 6.55 52.38 -12.45
C ARG A 204 7.31 53.30 -11.49
N ASN A 205 6.76 53.55 -10.31
CA ASN A 205 7.29 54.50 -9.32
C ASN A 205 7.57 53.83 -7.96
N ARG A 206 8.41 54.48 -7.14
CA ARG A 206 8.83 53.94 -5.83
C ARG A 206 7.66 53.69 -4.87
N PRO A 207 6.63 54.55 -4.78
CA PRO A 207 5.46 54.29 -3.94
C PRO A 207 4.71 53.00 -4.30
N ALA A 208 4.47 52.76 -5.60
CA ALA A 208 3.81 51.53 -6.05
C ALA A 208 4.65 50.28 -5.71
N PHE A 209 5.98 50.38 -5.77
CA PHE A 209 6.88 49.31 -5.35
C PHE A 209 6.77 49.01 -3.85
N TYR A 210 6.79 50.03 -2.98
CA TYR A 210 6.62 49.83 -1.53
C TYR A 210 5.25 49.27 -1.17
N ALA A 211 4.18 49.69 -1.87
CA ALA A 211 2.84 49.14 -1.70
C ALA A 211 2.79 47.64 -2.04
N LEU A 212 3.43 47.21 -3.12
CA LEU A 212 3.54 45.78 -3.46
C LEU A 212 4.30 44.99 -2.39
N VAL A 213 5.44 45.50 -1.90
CA VAL A 213 6.22 44.86 -0.83
C VAL A 213 5.38 44.69 0.44
N PHE A 214 4.60 45.70 0.81
CA PHE A 214 3.69 45.63 1.95
C PHE A 214 2.60 44.57 1.76
N VAL A 215 1.93 44.55 0.60
CA VAL A 215 0.90 43.55 0.25
C VAL A 215 1.47 42.12 0.30
N LEU A 216 2.67 41.90 -0.23
CA LEU A 216 3.36 40.62 -0.15
C LEU A 216 3.63 40.21 1.30
N GLY A 217 4.07 41.15 2.15
CA GLY A 217 4.25 40.92 3.58
C GLY A 217 2.96 40.48 4.29
N CYS A 218 1.84 41.16 4.02
CA CYS A 218 0.53 40.80 4.58
C CYS A 218 0.03 39.44 4.08
N ALA A 219 0.20 39.14 2.79
CA ALA A 219 -0.19 37.85 2.20
C ALA A 219 0.59 36.69 2.86
N VAL A 220 1.90 36.82 3.03
CA VAL A 220 2.76 35.80 3.66
C VAL A 220 2.38 35.59 5.14
N LEU A 221 2.21 36.66 5.92
CA LEU A 221 1.86 36.55 7.34
C LEU A 221 0.50 35.90 7.59
N SER A 222 -0.47 36.14 6.70
CA SER A 222 -1.79 35.50 6.79
C SER A 222 -1.75 33.98 6.55
N ASN A 223 -0.85 33.50 5.69
CA ASN A 223 -0.66 32.06 5.44
C ASN A 223 0.00 31.33 6.62
N PHE A 224 0.95 31.96 7.31
CA PHE A 224 1.55 31.40 8.53
C PHE A 224 0.51 31.21 9.65
N ARG A 225 -0.45 32.14 9.80
CA ARG A 225 -1.55 32.00 10.77
C ARG A 225 -2.47 30.81 10.44
N LEU A 226 -2.84 30.64 9.17
CA LEU A 226 -3.71 29.55 8.73
C LEU A 226 -3.06 28.17 8.98
N GLN A 227 -1.80 27.99 8.58
CA GLN A 227 -1.07 26.73 8.81
C GLN A 227 -0.86 26.41 10.30
N SER A 228 -0.66 27.44 11.14
CA SER A 228 -0.60 27.29 12.60
C SER A 228 -1.91 26.76 13.17
N THR A 229 -3.06 27.27 12.72
CA THR A 229 -4.37 26.85 13.21
C THR A 229 -4.77 25.45 12.74
N GLU A 230 -4.35 25.04 11.54
CA GLU A 230 -4.63 23.71 11.01
C GLU A 230 -3.82 22.62 11.75
N LYS A 231 -2.53 22.87 12.01
CA LYS A 231 -1.69 21.99 12.85
C LYS A 231 -2.23 21.85 14.27
N GLN A 232 -2.84 22.90 14.84
CA GLN A 232 -3.48 22.83 16.16
C GLN A 232 -4.77 22.00 16.16
N LYS A 233 -5.55 21.98 15.06
CA LYS A 233 -6.74 21.13 14.95
C LYS A 233 -6.42 19.64 14.81
N VAL A 234 -5.36 19.28 14.10
CA VAL A 234 -4.91 17.89 13.93
C VAL A 234 -4.29 17.32 15.22
N GLY A 235 -3.74 18.18 16.09
CA GLY A 235 -3.16 17.79 17.37
C GLY A 235 -4.13 17.72 18.57
N SER A 236 -5.42 18.04 18.39
CA SER A 236 -6.39 17.95 19.49
C SER A 236 -7.02 16.55 19.51
N PRO A 237 -6.85 15.75 20.59
CA PRO A 237 -7.54 14.46 20.70
C PRO A 237 -9.04 14.74 20.75
N ARG A 238 -9.83 14.06 19.90
CA ARG A 238 -11.28 13.99 20.10
C ARG A 238 -11.53 13.40 21.49
N LYS A 239 -12.03 14.24 22.40
CA LYS A 239 -12.64 13.80 23.67
C LYS A 239 -13.97 13.13 23.39
#